data_AF-A0A3R9W1E5-F1
#
_entry.id   AF-A0A3R9W1E5-F1
#
_cell.length_a   1.000
_cell.length_b   1.000
_cell.length_c   1.000
_cell.angle_alpha   90.00
_cell.angle_beta   90.00
_cell.angle_gamma   90.00
#
_symmetry.space_group_name_H-M   'P 1'
#
loop_
_entity.id
_entity.type
_entity.pdbx_description
1 polymer ?
#
loop_
_entity_poly.entity_id
_entity_poly.type
_entity_poly.pdbx_seq_one_letter_code
_entity_poly.pdbx_strand_id
1 'polypeptide(L)'
;MAELKIRDDRTNGRLEAFEEDTFVGVIVYFVLDAEPHALVAVHTVVEDGHEGKGFAGALVREFYTIAAREGVPVVPLCPYAAKWAERHPDEAPVPPADVVRAAKLQLKATPGLW
;
A
#
# COMPACT_ATOMS: atom_id res chain seq x y z
N MET A 1 23.13 11.04 -0.82
CA MET A 1 21.72 10.75 -0.48
C MET A 1 21.63 9.25 -0.42
N ALA A 2 21.18 8.68 0.71
CA ALA A 2 21.00 7.25 0.81
C ALA A 2 19.97 6.77 -0.21
N GLU A 3 20.21 5.61 -0.80
CA GLU A 3 19.29 4.99 -1.77
C GLU A 3 18.19 4.27 -1.00
N LEU A 4 16.94 4.69 -1.21
CA LEU A 4 15.76 3.97 -0.71
C LEU A 4 15.46 2.80 -1.64
N LYS A 5 15.53 1.57 -1.12
CA LYS A 5 15.15 0.35 -1.83
C LYS A 5 13.77 -0.10 -1.36
N ILE A 6 12.87 -0.37 -2.30
CA ILE A 6 11.53 -0.90 -1.99
C ILE A 6 11.43 -2.31 -2.57
N ARG A 7 10.95 -3.26 -1.76
CA ARG A 7 10.80 -4.67 -2.11
C ARG A 7 9.37 -5.14 -1.88
N ASP A 8 8.77 -5.73 -2.91
CA ASP A 8 7.44 -6.35 -2.83
C ASP A 8 7.56 -7.83 -2.41
N ASP A 9 7.22 -8.12 -1.15
CA ASP A 9 7.03 -9.46 -0.61
C ASP A 9 5.53 -9.82 -0.61
N ARG A 10 5.02 -10.04 -1.82
CA ARG A 10 3.61 -10.32 -2.10
C ARG A 10 3.10 -11.60 -1.43
N THR A 11 3.97 -12.58 -1.24
CA THR A 11 3.61 -13.84 -0.55
C THR A 11 3.23 -13.59 0.90
N ASN A 12 3.84 -12.60 1.55
CA ASN A 12 3.52 -12.20 2.92
C ASN A 12 2.63 -10.95 3.00
N GLY A 13 2.21 -10.38 1.87
CA GLY A 13 1.38 -9.17 1.83
C GLY A 13 2.12 -7.92 2.33
N ARG A 14 3.41 -7.78 2.01
CA ARG A 14 4.26 -6.71 2.53
C ARG A 14 5.01 -5.99 1.42
N LEU A 15 4.87 -4.68 1.35
CA LEU A 15 5.77 -3.82 0.56
C LEU A 15 6.72 -3.12 1.51
N GLU A 16 7.98 -3.50 1.50
CA GLU A 16 8.98 -3.11 2.50
C GLU A 16 9.95 -2.08 1.95
N ALA A 17 10.32 -1.11 2.76
CA ALA A 17 11.32 -0.09 2.44
C ALA A 17 12.59 -0.28 3.27
N PHE A 18 13.74 -0.11 2.62
CA PHE A 18 15.06 -0.21 3.22
C PHE A 18 15.92 1.01 2.85
N GLU A 19 16.60 1.60 3.83
CA GLU A 19 17.65 2.61 3.66
C GLU A 19 18.99 1.96 3.99
N GLU A 20 19.90 1.85 3.02
CA GLU A 20 21.22 1.20 3.23
C GLU A 20 21.12 -0.18 3.92
N ASP A 21 20.16 -1.00 3.47
CA ASP A 21 19.84 -2.34 4.00
C ASP A 21 19.22 -2.36 5.41
N THR A 22 18.96 -1.20 6.02
CA THR A 22 18.17 -1.06 7.24
C THR A 22 16.69 -0.99 6.90
N PHE A 23 15.87 -1.84 7.51
CA PHE A 23 14.41 -1.76 7.37
C PHE A 23 13.91 -0.43 7.96
N VAL A 24 13.12 0.32 7.19
CA VAL A 24 12.61 1.64 7.61
C VAL A 24 11.09 1.75 7.56
N GLY A 25 10.39 0.77 6.99
CA GLY A 25 8.93 0.79 6.96
C GLY A 25 8.30 -0.24 6.04
N VAL A 26 6.98 -0.34 6.12
CA VAL A 26 6.20 -1.32 5.37
C VAL A 26 4.79 -0.82 5.07
N ILE A 27 4.23 -1.23 3.93
CA ILE A 27 2.79 -1.32 3.71
C ILE A 27 2.39 -2.78 3.84
N VAL A 28 1.46 -3.05 4.77
CA VAL A 28 0.77 -4.34 4.84
C VAL A 28 -0.45 -4.26 3.94
N TYR A 29 -0.59 -5.23 3.04
CA TYR A 29 -1.63 -5.27 2.03
C TYR A 29 -2.05 -6.70 1.71
N PHE A 30 -3.20 -6.83 1.05
CA PHE A 30 -3.62 -8.07 0.42
C PHE A 30 -4.11 -7.83 -1.00
N VAL A 31 -4.19 -8.89 -1.80
CA VAL A 31 -4.79 -8.86 -3.14
C VAL A 31 -6.26 -9.24 -3.02
N LEU A 32 -7.15 -8.44 -3.60
CA LEU A 32 -8.58 -8.74 -3.68
C LEU A 32 -8.81 -9.95 -4.59
N ASP A 33 -9.48 -10.97 -4.07
CA ASP A 33 -9.75 -12.22 -4.80
C ASP A 33 -10.86 -12.04 -5.84
N ALA A 34 -11.80 -11.13 -5.57
CA ALA A 34 -12.89 -10.81 -6.48
C ALA A 34 -12.40 -10.02 -7.71
N GLU A 35 -13.05 -10.23 -8.85
CA GLU A 35 -12.83 -9.41 -10.03
C GLU A 35 -13.65 -8.09 -9.97
N PRO A 36 -13.06 -6.96 -10.41
CA PRO A 36 -11.66 -6.82 -10.81
C PRO A 36 -10.72 -6.90 -9.58
N HIS A 37 -9.59 -7.57 -9.77
CA HIS A 37 -8.54 -7.65 -8.75
C HIS A 37 -8.05 -6.26 -8.34
N ALA A 38 -7.56 -6.14 -7.11
CA ALA A 38 -7.09 -4.88 -6.55
C ALA A 38 -5.99 -5.11 -5.52
N LEU A 39 -5.08 -4.15 -5.37
CA LEU A 39 -4.13 -4.13 -4.25
C LEU A 39 -4.74 -3.32 -3.09
N VAL A 40 -4.91 -3.93 -1.93
CA VAL A 40 -5.63 -3.34 -0.80
C VAL A 40 -4.66 -3.01 0.34
N ALA A 41 -4.27 -1.74 0.48
CA ALA A 41 -3.41 -1.28 1.56
C ALA A 41 -4.20 -1.13 2.86
N VAL A 42 -3.87 -1.92 3.89
CA VAL A 42 -4.58 -1.93 5.18
C VAL A 42 -3.81 -1.25 6.29
N HIS A 43 -2.48 -1.28 6.23
CA HIS A 43 -1.64 -0.62 7.23
C HIS A 43 -0.35 -0.08 6.61
N THR A 44 0.13 1.05 7.12
CA THR A 44 1.41 1.67 6.70
C THR A 44 2.15 2.07 7.96
N VAL A 45 3.38 1.58 8.11
CA VAL A 45 4.25 1.81 9.28
C VAL A 45 5.61 2.25 8.80
N VAL A 46 6.22 3.17 9.55
CA VAL A 46 7.63 3.56 9.41
C VAL A 46 8.27 3.30 10.77
N GLU A 47 9.49 2.77 10.77
CA GLU A 47 10.22 2.48 12.00
C GLU A 47 10.48 3.75 12.79
N ASP A 48 10.45 3.64 14.13
CA ASP A 48 10.75 4.74 15.03
C ASP A 48 12.12 5.35 14.71
N GLY A 49 12.22 6.68 14.75
CA GLY A 49 13.42 7.43 14.39
C GLY A 49 13.61 7.66 12.89
N HIS A 50 12.71 7.15 12.06
CA HIS A 50 12.68 7.37 10.61
C HIS A 50 11.49 8.22 10.15
N GLU A 51 10.71 8.78 11.09
CA GLU A 51 9.57 9.65 10.78
C GLU A 51 10.02 10.99 10.18
N GLY A 52 9.12 11.62 9.41
CA GLY A 52 9.38 12.93 8.79
C GLY A 52 10.37 12.91 7.61
N LYS A 53 11.00 11.78 7.32
CA LYS A 53 11.94 11.60 6.18
C LYS A 53 11.25 11.26 4.86
N GLY A 54 9.93 11.09 4.85
CA GLY A 54 9.13 10.85 3.64
C GLY A 54 8.98 9.38 3.23
N PHE A 55 9.50 8.41 3.99
CA PHE A 55 9.45 6.99 3.63
C PHE A 55 8.04 6.44 3.46
N ALA A 56 7.09 6.80 4.33
CA ALA A 56 5.70 6.36 4.19
C ALA A 56 5.07 6.85 2.87
N GLY A 57 5.40 8.07 2.44
CA GLY A 57 4.93 8.60 1.15
C GLY A 57 5.56 7.88 -0.03
N ALA A 58 6.86 7.57 0.05
CA ALA A 58 7.57 6.80 -0.97
C ALA A 58 7.00 5.38 -1.11
N LEU A 59 6.70 4.71 0.01
CA LEU A 59 6.03 3.41 0.03
C LEU A 59 4.66 3.48 -0.66
N VAL A 60 3.81 4.43 -0.30
CA VAL A 60 2.47 4.54 -0.90
C VAL A 60 2.59 4.84 -2.40
N ARG A 61 3.50 5.73 -2.80
CA ARG A 61 3.75 6.03 -4.21
C ARG A 61 4.17 4.80 -5.00
N GLU A 62 5.11 4.02 -4.50
CA GLU A 62 5.56 2.79 -5.17
C GLU A 62 4.42 1.76 -5.23
N PHE A 63 3.60 1.66 -4.19
CA PHE A 63 2.43 0.77 -4.19
C PHE A 63 1.43 1.10 -5.30
N TYR A 64 1.11 2.39 -5.51
CA TYR A 64 0.31 2.82 -6.65
C TYR A 64 1.01 2.60 -7.99
N THR A 65 2.34 2.78 -8.05
CA THR A 65 3.12 2.53 -9.26
C THR A 65 3.09 1.06 -9.67
N ILE A 66 3.20 0.13 -8.71
CA ILE A 66 3.06 -1.31 -8.94
C ILE A 66 1.65 -1.61 -9.47
N ALA A 67 0.61 -1.12 -8.79
CA ALA A 67 -0.78 -1.35 -9.21
C ALA A 67 -1.06 -0.82 -10.62
N ALA A 68 -0.53 0.37 -10.96
CA ALA A 68 -0.67 0.97 -12.28
C ALA A 68 0.04 0.15 -13.36
N ARG A 69 1.23 -0.40 -13.08
CA ARG A 69 1.94 -1.32 -13.99
C ARG A 69 1.17 -2.62 -14.22
N GLU A 70 0.46 -3.09 -13.20
CA GLU A 70 -0.37 -4.30 -13.25
C GLU A 70 -1.78 -4.05 -13.80
N GLY A 71 -2.18 -2.79 -14.01
CA GLY A 71 -3.50 -2.42 -14.51
C GLY A 71 -4.63 -2.66 -13.52
N VAL A 72 -4.34 -2.70 -12.21
CA VAL A 72 -5.31 -2.92 -11.14
C VAL A 72 -5.48 -1.68 -10.26
N PRO A 73 -6.68 -1.42 -9.70
CA PRO A 73 -6.88 -0.34 -8.75
C PRO A 73 -6.19 -0.63 -7.41
N VAL A 74 -5.88 0.45 -6.69
CA VAL A 74 -5.50 0.40 -5.27
C VAL A 74 -6.70 0.77 -4.41
N VAL A 75 -6.97 -0.01 -3.35
CA VAL A 75 -7.93 0.35 -2.31
C VAL A 75 -7.17 0.74 -1.04
N PRO A 76 -7.09 2.05 -0.70
CA PRO A 76 -6.37 2.52 0.48
C PRO A 76 -7.26 2.48 1.73
N LEU A 77 -7.36 1.32 2.38
CA LEU A 77 -8.10 1.20 3.66
C LEU A 77 -7.34 1.78 4.85
N CYS A 78 -6.01 1.83 4.77
CA CYS A 78 -5.18 2.55 5.74
C CYS A 78 -5.47 4.07 5.71
N PRO A 79 -5.73 4.73 6.85
CA PRO A 79 -5.97 6.17 6.89
C PRO A 79 -4.81 7.01 6.32
N TYR A 80 -3.57 6.57 6.51
CA TYR A 80 -2.40 7.25 5.96
C TYR A 80 -2.41 7.20 4.43
N ALA A 81 -2.56 6.01 3.84
CA ALA A 81 -2.59 5.84 2.39
C ALA A 81 -3.77 6.57 1.75
N ALA A 82 -4.94 6.58 2.41
CA ALA A 82 -6.11 7.34 1.96
C ALA A 82 -5.81 8.84 1.92
N LYS A 83 -5.26 9.40 3.00
CA LYS A 83 -4.89 10.81 3.09
C LYS A 83 -3.78 11.19 2.10
N TRP A 84 -2.85 10.27 1.84
CA TRP A 84 -1.82 10.47 0.83
C TRP A 84 -2.44 10.54 -0.57
N ALA A 85 -3.36 9.63 -0.90
CA ALA A 85 -4.05 9.59 -2.18
C ALA A 85 -4.87 10.86 -2.44
N GLU A 86 -5.59 11.37 -1.43
CA GLU A 86 -6.32 12.65 -1.52
C GLU A 86 -5.42 13.84 -1.89
N ARG A 87 -4.13 13.78 -1.54
CA ARG A 87 -3.14 14.83 -1.86
C ARG A 87 -2.44 14.62 -3.20
N HIS A 88 -2.55 13.44 -3.80
CA HIS A 88 -1.86 13.07 -5.05
C HIS A 88 -2.85 12.43 -6.05
N PRO A 89 -3.93 13.13 -6.45
CA PRO A 89 -4.98 12.56 -7.29
C PRO A 89 -4.49 12.11 -8.67
N ASP A 90 -3.41 12.71 -9.19
CA ASP A 90 -2.81 12.33 -10.48
C ASP A 90 -2.03 11.00 -10.41
N GLU A 91 -1.57 10.63 -9.22
CA GLU A 91 -0.78 9.41 -8.98
C GLU A 91 -1.61 8.29 -8.33
N ALA A 92 -2.65 8.69 -7.58
CA ALA A 92 -3.55 7.82 -6.86
C ALA A 92 -4.99 8.00 -7.33
N PRO A 93 -5.37 7.36 -8.45
CA PRO A 93 -6.74 7.41 -8.93
C PRO A 93 -7.70 6.78 -7.92
N VAL A 94 -8.89 7.35 -7.81
CA VAL A 94 -9.94 6.85 -6.92
C VAL A 94 -10.42 5.47 -7.40
N PRO A 95 -10.40 4.43 -6.54
CA PRO A 95 -10.88 3.10 -6.92
C PRO A 95 -12.40 3.07 -7.11
N PRO A 96 -12.93 2.18 -7.97
CA PRO A 96 -14.38 1.98 -8.12
C PRO A 96 -15.03 1.57 -6.78
N ALA A 97 -16.23 2.11 -6.52
CA ALA A 97 -16.90 1.93 -5.22
C ALA A 97 -17.28 0.47 -4.90
N ASP A 98 -17.57 -0.32 -5.93
CA ASP A 98 -17.83 -1.76 -5.84
C ASP A 98 -16.58 -2.55 -5.43
N VAL A 99 -15.41 -2.20 -5.98
CA VAL A 99 -14.11 -2.78 -5.59
C VAL A 99 -13.78 -2.45 -4.14
N VAL A 100 -14.00 -1.21 -3.71
CA VAL A 100 -13.83 -0.81 -2.30
C VAL A 100 -14.75 -1.62 -1.39
N ARG A 101 -15.99 -1.86 -1.81
CA ARG A 101 -16.95 -2.67 -1.05
C ARG A 101 -16.48 -4.13 -0.95
N ALA A 102 -16.01 -4.72 -2.04
CA ALA A 102 -15.50 -6.09 -2.06
C ALA A 102 -14.26 -6.26 -1.17
N ALA A 103 -13.30 -5.33 -1.23
CA ALA A 103 -12.12 -5.31 -0.37
C ALA A 103 -12.48 -5.29 1.12
N LYS A 104 -13.44 -4.45 1.53
CA LYS A 104 -13.92 -4.40 2.91
C LYS A 104 -14.59 -5.70 3.36
N LEU A 105 -15.32 -6.37 2.47
CA LEU A 105 -15.95 -7.65 2.76
C LEU A 105 -14.91 -8.75 2.96
N GLN A 106 -13.90 -8.84 2.09
CA GLN A 106 -12.82 -9.82 2.21
C GLN A 106 -12.01 -9.61 3.49
N LEU A 107 -11.67 -8.35 3.83
CA LEU A 107 -10.97 -8.01 5.07
C LEU A 107 -11.75 -8.46 6.32
N LYS A 108 -13.08 -8.31 6.30
CA LYS A 108 -13.95 -8.75 7.41
C LYS A 108 -14.06 -10.28 7.48
N ALA A 109 -14.05 -10.97 6.34
CA ALA A 109 -14.21 -12.42 6.27
C ALA A 109 -12.95 -13.18 6.70
N THR A 110 -11.77 -12.56 6.63
CA THR A 110 -10.49 -13.22 6.90
C THR A 110 -9.74 -12.50 8.03
N PRO A 111 -10.09 -12.76 9.30
CA PRO A 111 -9.32 -12.25 10.43
C PRO A 111 -7.89 -12.79 10.36
N GLY A 112 -6.90 -11.89 10.31
CA GLY A 112 -5.47 -12.23 10.18
C GLY A 112 -4.89 -12.09 8.77
N LEU A 113 -5.60 -11.45 7.83
CA LEU A 113 -5.05 -11.04 6.52
C LEU A 113 -3.91 -10.00 6.62
N TRP A 114 -3.64 -9.48 7.81
CA TRP A 114 -2.62 -8.48 8.11
C TRP A 114 -2.12 -8.61 9.55
#